data_AF-A0A959RNW2-F1
#
_entry.id   AF-A0A959RNW2-F1
#
_cell.length_a   1.000
_cell.length_b   1.000
_cell.length_c   1.000
_cell.angle_alpha   90.00
_cell.angle_beta   90.00
_cell.angle_gamma   90.00
#
_symmetry.space_group_name_H-M   'P 1'
#
loop_
_entity.id
_entity.type
_entity.pdbx_description
1 polymer ?
#
loop_
_entity_poly.entity_id
_entity_poly.type
_entity_poly.pdbx_seq_one_letter_code
_entity_poly.pdbx_strand_id
1 'polypeptide(L)'
;MQIQVVDFSKKLIHYNFSDCTKEELENKMNLFFTAQGYKIKKSTPDTVTYEKGNRLLRILFGAFTKYHKQTVTLQQDGDHFAVSLHRDSSGMSGGVIGMNQVKKEFSRLSEEFKAYFK
;
A
#
# COMPACT_ATOMS: atom_id res chain seq x y z
N MET A 1 11.06 14.73 8.60
CA MET A 1 10.12 14.06 7.68
C MET A 1 8.83 14.84 7.61
N GLN A 2 8.59 15.53 6.50
CA GLN A 2 7.30 16.15 6.18
C GLN A 2 6.63 15.35 5.07
N ILE A 3 5.29 15.31 5.06
CA ILE A 3 4.50 14.61 4.05
C ILE A 3 3.52 15.57 3.37
N GLN A 4 3.47 15.54 2.04
CA GLN A 4 2.49 16.26 1.24
C GLN A 4 1.77 15.28 0.31
N VAL A 5 0.42 15.31 0.32
CA VAL A 5 -0.38 14.52 -0.63
C VAL A 5 -0.45 15.28 -1.94
N VAL A 6 0.03 14.68 -3.03
CA VAL A 6 0.09 15.33 -4.34
C VAL A 6 -1.12 14.99 -5.19
N ASP A 7 -1.55 13.73 -5.17
CA ASP A 7 -2.70 13.26 -5.94
C ASP A 7 -3.34 12.03 -5.28
N PHE A 8 -4.65 11.88 -5.48
CA PHE A 8 -5.46 10.81 -4.93
C PHE A 8 -6.47 10.30 -5.95
N SER A 9 -6.38 9.01 -6.26
CA SER A 9 -7.36 8.27 -7.05
C SER A 9 -7.85 7.02 -6.31
N LYS A 10 -8.89 6.37 -6.85
CA LYS A 10 -9.48 5.13 -6.27
C LYS A 10 -8.51 3.94 -6.15
N LYS A 11 -7.31 4.02 -6.72
CA LYS A 11 -6.34 2.92 -6.79
C LYS A 11 -4.90 3.36 -6.50
N LEU A 12 -4.65 4.65 -6.41
CA LEU A 12 -3.29 5.20 -6.37
C LEU A 12 -3.31 6.50 -5.57
N ILE A 13 -2.34 6.65 -4.68
CA ILE A 13 -2.12 7.86 -3.91
C ILE A 13 -0.65 8.21 -3.99
N HIS A 14 -0.37 9.49 -4.27
CA HIS A 14 0.97 10.03 -4.35
C HIS A 14 1.28 10.91 -3.14
N TYR A 15 2.43 10.69 -2.54
CA TYR A 15 2.95 11.44 -1.42
C TYR A 15 4.37 11.92 -1.73
N ASN A 16 4.68 13.16 -1.38
CA ASN A 16 6.06 13.64 -1.35
C ASN A 16 6.56 13.67 0.08
N PHE A 17 7.74 13.10 0.28
CA PHE A 17 8.45 13.06 1.55
C PHE A 17 9.73 13.90 1.47
N SER A 18 9.90 14.83 2.40
CA SER A 18 11.15 15.59 2.56
C SER A 18 11.78 15.32 3.93
N ASP A 19 13.04 15.73 4.10
CA ASP A 19 13.77 15.66 5.39
C ASP A 19 13.86 14.23 5.95
N CYS A 20 14.24 13.29 5.09
CA CYS A 20 14.56 11.90 5.44
C CYS A 20 15.50 11.29 4.42
N THR A 21 16.24 10.26 4.81
CA THR A 21 16.98 9.41 3.89
C THR A 21 16.07 8.35 3.27
N LYS A 22 16.49 7.76 2.14
CA LYS A 22 15.79 6.64 1.50
C LYS A 22 15.60 5.46 2.48
N GLU A 23 16.66 5.12 3.21
CA GLU A 23 16.66 4.02 4.18
C GLU A 23 15.66 4.26 5.33
N GLU A 24 15.64 5.46 5.91
CA GLU A 24 14.68 5.80 6.97
C GLU A 24 13.22 5.70 6.47
N LEU A 25 12.97 6.17 5.26
CA LEU A 25 11.65 6.11 4.64
C LEU A 25 11.24 4.66 4.39
N GLU A 26 12.10 3.85 3.77
CA GLU A 26 11.85 2.42 3.53
C GLU A 26 11.60 1.65 4.84
N ASN A 27 12.39 1.91 5.88
CA ASN A 27 12.23 1.29 7.19
C ASN A 27 10.89 1.67 7.83
N LYS A 28 10.50 2.95 7.82
CA LYS A 28 9.20 3.39 8.33
C LYS A 28 8.04 2.81 7.53
N MET A 29 8.16 2.74 6.21
CA MET A 29 7.15 2.09 5.37
C MET A 29 7.00 0.62 5.74
N ASN A 30 8.10 -0.11 5.86
CA ASN A 30 8.06 -1.52 6.25
C ASN A 30 7.43 -1.74 7.64
N LEU A 31 7.77 -0.90 8.62
CA LEU A 31 7.17 -0.92 9.95
C LEU A 31 5.66 -0.68 9.89
N PHE A 32 5.23 0.34 9.14
CA PHE A 32 3.80 0.62 8.92
C PHE A 32 3.08 -0.60 8.34
N PHE A 33 3.54 -1.13 7.20
CA PHE A 33 2.85 -2.26 6.56
C PHE A 33 2.84 -3.52 7.43
N THR A 34 3.92 -3.79 8.15
CA THR A 34 4.00 -4.93 9.08
C THR A 34 3.00 -4.77 10.24
N ALA A 35 2.90 -3.58 10.84
CA ALA A 35 1.91 -3.27 11.87
C ALA A 35 0.46 -3.43 11.35
N GLN A 36 0.26 -3.18 10.06
CA GLN A 36 -1.02 -3.38 9.36
C GLN A 36 -1.34 -4.85 9.01
N GLY A 37 -0.44 -5.79 9.35
CA GLY A 37 -0.55 -7.21 9.08
C GLY A 37 -0.22 -7.60 7.63
N TYR A 38 0.45 -6.71 6.89
CA TYR A 38 1.01 -7.04 5.58
C TYR A 38 2.40 -7.65 5.72
N LYS A 39 2.79 -8.42 4.71
CA LYS A 39 4.12 -9.02 4.58
C LYS A 39 4.73 -8.64 3.24
N ILE A 40 6.05 -8.47 3.19
CA ILE A 40 6.75 -8.27 1.92
C ILE A 40 6.60 -9.53 1.07
N LYS A 41 6.12 -9.36 -0.15
CA LYS A 41 6.04 -10.41 -1.18
C LYS A 41 7.20 -10.36 -2.16
N LYS A 42 7.60 -9.14 -2.53
CA LYS A 42 8.69 -8.85 -3.45
C LYS A 42 9.27 -7.49 -3.10
N SER A 43 10.59 -7.37 -3.13
CA SER A 43 11.30 -6.09 -2.99
C SER A 43 12.27 -5.94 -4.15
N THR A 44 12.33 -4.73 -4.71
CA THR A 44 13.24 -4.27 -5.76
C THR A 44 13.74 -2.89 -5.36
N PRO A 45 14.82 -2.36 -5.98
CA PRO A 45 15.45 -1.11 -5.52
C PRO A 45 14.51 0.08 -5.31
N ASP A 46 13.45 0.19 -6.11
CA ASP A 46 12.53 1.33 -6.07
C ASP A 46 11.08 0.91 -5.82
N THR A 47 10.83 -0.37 -5.55
CA THR A 47 9.46 -0.87 -5.42
C THR A 47 9.38 -2.04 -4.46
N VAL A 48 8.43 -1.96 -3.52
CA VAL A 48 8.12 -3.02 -2.56
C VAL A 48 6.65 -3.40 -2.69
N THR A 49 6.40 -4.70 -2.86
CA THR A 49 5.05 -5.27 -2.90
C THR A 49 4.73 -5.93 -1.56
N TYR A 50 3.59 -5.54 -0.99
CA TYR A 50 3.08 -6.03 0.28
C TYR A 50 1.78 -6.83 0.09
N GLU A 51 1.66 -7.95 0.79
CA GLU A 51 0.47 -8.81 0.76
C GLU A 51 -0.07 -9.09 2.17
N LYS A 52 -1.40 -9.12 2.29
CA LYS A 52 -2.12 -9.49 3.52
C LYS A 52 -3.19 -10.52 3.18
N GLY A 53 -3.21 -11.64 3.91
CA GLY A 53 -4.12 -12.75 3.67
C GLY A 53 -3.56 -13.79 2.70
N ASN A 54 -4.42 -14.57 2.03
CA ASN A 54 -4.01 -15.72 1.23
C ASN A 54 -4.66 -15.70 -0.17
N ARG A 55 -3.84 -15.54 -1.21
CA ARG A 55 -4.28 -15.45 -2.60
C ARG A 55 -4.96 -16.73 -3.10
N LEU A 56 -4.42 -17.90 -2.76
CA LEU A 56 -4.95 -19.18 -3.22
C LEU A 56 -6.33 -19.42 -2.61
N LEU A 57 -6.45 -19.20 -1.29
CA LEU A 57 -7.74 -19.29 -0.61
C LEU A 57 -8.74 -18.25 -1.12
N ARG A 58 -8.29 -17.07 -1.56
CA ARG A 58 -9.14 -16.04 -2.19
C ARG A 58 -9.70 -16.47 -3.54
N ILE A 59 -8.96 -17.27 -4.28
CA ILE A 59 -9.41 -17.80 -5.58
C ILE A 59 -10.41 -18.93 -5.34
N LEU A 60 -10.14 -19.83 -4.40
CA LEU A 60 -10.99 -20.98 -4.11
C LEU A 60 -12.29 -20.62 -3.38
N PHE A 61 -12.23 -19.70 -2.42
CA PHE A 61 -13.35 -19.35 -1.52
C PHE A 61 -13.88 -17.93 -1.73
N GLY A 62 -13.46 -17.25 -2.80
CA GLY A 62 -13.98 -15.93 -3.19
C GLY A 62 -13.95 -14.91 -2.04
N ALA A 63 -15.09 -14.30 -1.73
CA ALA A 63 -15.17 -13.20 -0.75
C ALA A 63 -15.02 -13.64 0.73
N PHE A 64 -15.05 -14.95 1.04
CA PHE A 64 -14.96 -15.48 2.41
C PHE A 64 -13.54 -15.45 2.99
N THR A 65 -12.54 -15.24 2.14
CA THR A 65 -11.13 -15.23 2.54
C THR A 65 -10.51 -13.89 2.14
N LYS A 66 -9.69 -13.29 3.02
CA LYS A 66 -9.07 -11.99 2.76
C LYS A 66 -7.83 -12.15 1.89
N TYR A 67 -7.67 -11.27 0.92
CA TYR A 67 -6.41 -11.08 0.21
C TYR A 67 -6.33 -9.65 -0.31
N HIS A 68 -5.28 -8.96 0.10
CA HIS A 68 -4.97 -7.59 -0.31
C HIS A 68 -3.52 -7.54 -0.74
N LYS A 69 -3.28 -6.82 -1.84
CA LYS A 69 -1.95 -6.60 -2.40
C LYS A 69 -1.79 -5.11 -2.66
N GLN A 70 -0.72 -4.54 -2.12
CA GLN A 70 -0.34 -3.15 -2.34
C GLN A 70 1.07 -3.12 -2.93
N THR A 71 1.31 -2.18 -3.82
CA THR A 71 2.67 -1.90 -4.30
C THR A 71 3.02 -0.47 -3.93
N VAL A 72 4.18 -0.32 -3.31
CA VAL A 72 4.80 0.96 -2.99
C VAL A 72 5.93 1.17 -3.97
N THR A 73 5.91 2.29 -4.67
CA THR A 73 7.04 2.73 -5.51
C THR A 73 7.63 3.98 -4.90
N LEU A 74 8.95 4.02 -4.76
CA LEU A 74 9.71 5.12 -4.19
C LEU A 74 10.70 5.62 -5.23
N GLN A 75 10.55 6.89 -5.60
CA GLN A 75 11.41 7.56 -6.57
C GLN A 75 11.99 8.81 -5.94
N GLN A 76 13.29 9.04 -6.13
CA GLN A 76 13.91 10.29 -5.75
C GLN A 76 13.60 11.35 -6.81
N ASP A 77 13.09 12.50 -6.39
CA ASP A 77 12.72 13.62 -7.24
C ASP A 77 13.30 14.89 -6.62
N GLY A 78 14.49 15.29 -7.08
CA GLY A 78 15.25 16.38 -6.47
C GLY A 78 15.58 16.11 -4.98
N ASP A 79 15.12 17.02 -4.12
CA ASP A 79 15.34 16.99 -2.67
C ASP A 79 14.25 16.21 -1.90
N HIS A 80 13.25 15.65 -2.60
CA HIS A 80 12.18 14.86 -2.01
C HIS A 80 12.11 13.45 -2.58
N PHE A 81 11.38 12.58 -1.87
CA PHE A 81 11.00 11.26 -2.34
C PHE A 81 9.52 11.24 -2.72
N ALA A 82 9.25 10.96 -3.99
CA ALA A 82 7.91 10.68 -4.49
C ALA A 82 7.56 9.22 -4.20
N VAL A 83 6.56 9.01 -3.34
CA VAL A 83 6.05 7.70 -2.94
C VAL A 83 4.66 7.49 -3.51
N SER A 84 4.50 6.38 -4.21
CA SER A 84 3.26 5.98 -4.87
C SER A 84 2.71 4.72 -4.21
N LEU A 85 1.51 4.80 -3.63
CA LEU A 85 0.82 3.68 -3.01
C LEU A 85 -0.28 3.14 -3.93
N HIS A 86 -0.07 1.95 -4.49
CA HIS A 86 -0.97 1.29 -5.45
C HIS A 86 -1.81 0.18 -4.82
N ARG A 87 -3.09 0.14 -5.20
CA ARG A 87 -4.02 -0.95 -4.94
C ARG A 87 -4.03 -1.98 -6.06
N ASP A 88 -3.22 -3.02 -5.92
CA ASP A 88 -3.08 -4.07 -6.95
C ASP A 88 -4.23 -5.07 -6.93
N SER A 89 -4.74 -5.38 -5.74
CA SER A 89 -5.86 -6.31 -5.62
C SER A 89 -7.14 -5.70 -6.21
N SER A 90 -7.83 -6.44 -7.09
CA SER A 90 -9.10 -6.01 -7.70
C SER A 90 -10.32 -6.43 -6.88
N GLY A 91 -10.24 -7.59 -6.20
CA GLY A 91 -11.35 -8.20 -5.47
C GLY A 91 -12.32 -9.01 -6.36
N MET A 92 -12.05 -9.11 -7.66
CA MET A 92 -12.96 -9.67 -8.67
C MET A 92 -13.36 -11.13 -8.40
N SER A 93 -12.46 -11.96 -7.86
CA SER A 93 -12.77 -13.37 -7.52
C SER A 93 -13.86 -13.52 -6.44
N GLY A 94 -14.17 -12.45 -5.71
CA GLY A 94 -15.28 -12.40 -4.74
C GLY A 94 -16.50 -11.62 -5.23
N GLY A 95 -16.59 -11.33 -6.53
CA GLY A 95 -17.67 -10.51 -7.11
C GLY A 95 -17.76 -9.10 -6.51
N VAL A 96 -18.97 -8.54 -6.47
CA VAL A 96 -19.22 -7.19 -5.95
C VAL A 96 -18.81 -7.04 -4.48
N ILE A 97 -19.06 -8.07 -3.67
CA ILE A 97 -18.66 -8.11 -2.25
C ILE A 97 -17.14 -8.01 -2.16
N GLY A 98 -16.44 -8.81 -2.95
CA GLY A 98 -14.99 -8.83 -2.95
C GLY A 98 -14.36 -7.52 -3.41
N MET A 99 -14.92 -6.89 -4.44
CA MET A 99 -14.49 -5.56 -4.90
C MET A 99 -14.67 -4.50 -3.80
N ASN A 100 -15.79 -4.53 -3.08
CA ASN A 100 -16.06 -3.60 -1.99
C ASN A 100 -15.13 -3.82 -0.79
N GLN A 101 -14.84 -5.07 -0.42
CA GLN A 101 -13.88 -5.38 0.64
C GLN A 101 -12.49 -4.78 0.34
N VAL A 102 -12.02 -4.92 -0.89
CA VAL A 102 -10.69 -4.42 -1.29
C VAL A 102 -10.65 -2.89 -1.35
N LYS A 103 -11.71 -2.24 -1.82
CA LYS A 103 -11.83 -0.77 -1.78
C LYS A 103 -11.85 -0.24 -0.35
N LYS A 104 -12.62 -0.87 0.54
CA LYS A 104 -12.70 -0.50 1.96
C LYS A 104 -11.36 -0.65 2.66
N GLU A 105 -10.65 -1.76 2.44
CA GLU A 105 -9.31 -1.95 3.03
C GLU A 105 -8.31 -0.91 2.54
N PHE A 106 -8.32 -0.57 1.24
CA PHE A 106 -7.41 0.46 0.74
C PHE A 106 -7.72 1.85 1.30
N SER A 107 -9.02 2.19 1.43
CA SER A 107 -9.43 3.45 2.04
C SER A 107 -9.03 3.53 3.51
N ARG A 108 -9.21 2.43 4.27
CA ARG A 108 -8.72 2.33 5.65
C ARG A 108 -7.20 2.50 5.72
N LEU A 109 -6.47 1.77 4.87
CA LEU A 109 -5.02 1.80 4.83
C LEU A 109 -4.48 3.18 4.47
N SER A 110 -5.13 3.91 3.55
CA SER A 110 -4.70 5.26 3.17
C SER A 110 -4.90 6.27 4.29
N GLU A 111 -5.99 6.19 5.04
CA GLU A 111 -6.23 7.06 6.19
C GLU A 111 -5.19 6.78 7.30
N GLU A 112 -4.94 5.50 7.58
CA GLU A 112 -3.94 5.12 8.58
C GLU A 112 -2.50 5.47 8.14
N PHE A 113 -2.20 5.36 6.84
CA PHE A 113 -0.93 5.79 6.28
C PHE A 113 -0.74 7.29 6.49
N LYS A 114 -1.74 8.09 6.11
CA LYS A 114 -1.72 9.54 6.30
C LYS A 114 -1.56 9.91 7.78
N ALA A 115 -2.24 9.21 8.68
CA ALA A 115 -2.12 9.45 10.12
C ALA A 115 -0.75 9.06 10.69
N TYR A 116 -0.14 7.96 10.21
CA TYR A 116 1.15 7.48 10.69
C TYR A 116 2.34 8.36 10.27
N PHE A 117 2.24 8.99 9.09
CA PHE A 117 3.30 9.81 8.52
C PHE A 117 3.08 11.33 8.68
N LYS A 118 1.97 11.74 9.28
CA LYS A 118 1.70 13.13 9.67
C LYS A 118 2.59 13.55 10.84
#